data_AF-A0A2V4YGY9-F1
#
_entry.id   AF-A0A2V4YGY9-F1
#
_cell.length_a   1.000
_cell.length_b   1.000
_cell.length_c   1.000
_cell.angle_alpha   90.00
_cell.angle_beta   90.00
_cell.angle_gamma   90.00
#
_symmetry.space_group_name_H-M   'P 1'
#
loop_
_entity.id
_entity.type
_entity.pdbx_description
1 polymer ?
#
loop_
_entity_poly.entity_id
_entity_poly.type
_entity_poly.pdbx_seq_one_letter_code
_entity_poly.pdbx_strand_id
1 'polypeptide(L)'
;MDLQYFINHADSLFTQIFMIVMGLLYAMAIVIGFSYKAVNIYCYFVLFPASLLLFVFKSKYKYLILPLTFLFFLIPGIEDYSVVWFDYAVVFLNSYADVFNSNYINASVYLCVLVPALIYSFAIYKRFGWEVFKIISGVVIGSAALYLLTIFPNFKPFLEYCVSIVQ
;
A
#
# COMPACT_ATOMS: atom_id res chain seq x y z
N MET A 1 -2.66 -17.71 4.28
CA MET A 1 -3.68 -17.06 5.13
C MET A 1 -5.00 -17.24 4.42
N ASP A 2 -5.99 -17.86 5.07
CA ASP A 2 -7.28 -18.16 4.42
C ASP A 2 -8.26 -16.98 4.56
N LEU A 3 -9.36 -17.03 3.79
CA LEU A 3 -10.41 -16.02 3.83
C LEU A 3 -11.04 -15.91 5.22
N GLN A 4 -11.22 -17.04 5.91
CA GLN A 4 -11.83 -17.08 7.23
C GLN A 4 -11.00 -16.32 8.28
N TYR A 5 -9.66 -16.40 8.21
CA TYR A 5 -8.77 -15.63 9.06
C TYR A 5 -9.02 -14.13 8.90
N PHE A 6 -9.18 -13.63 7.66
CA PHE A 6 -9.45 -12.22 7.42
C PHE A 6 -10.80 -11.78 7.98
N ILE A 7 -11.85 -12.57 7.80
CA ILE A 7 -13.17 -12.28 8.37
C ILE A 7 -13.10 -12.21 9.90
N ASN A 8 -12.46 -13.20 10.52
CA ASN A 8 -12.37 -13.28 11.98
C ASN A 8 -11.59 -12.11 12.61
N HIS A 9 -10.67 -11.51 11.85
CA HIS A 9 -9.83 -10.39 12.32
C HIS A 9 -10.21 -9.04 11.69
N ALA A 10 -11.31 -8.97 10.96
CA ALA A 10 -11.76 -7.76 10.27
C ALA A 10 -12.17 -6.62 11.22
N ASP A 11 -12.35 -6.90 12.52
CA ASP A 11 -12.59 -5.87 13.55
C ASP A 11 -11.33 -5.05 13.88
N SER A 12 -10.15 -5.52 13.49
CA SER A 12 -8.88 -4.81 13.70
C SER A 12 -8.63 -3.78 12.61
N LEU A 13 -8.33 -2.55 13.00
CA LEU A 13 -7.98 -1.47 12.07
C LEU A 13 -6.79 -1.84 11.18
N PHE A 14 -5.79 -2.52 11.72
CA PHE A 14 -4.62 -2.95 10.95
C PHE A 14 -4.98 -3.99 9.88
N THR A 15 -5.85 -4.95 10.22
CA THR A 15 -6.36 -5.92 9.25
C THR A 15 -7.15 -5.22 8.15
N GLN A 16 -8.02 -4.26 8.50
CA GLN A 16 -8.78 -3.52 7.49
C GLN A 16 -7.87 -2.70 6.56
N ILE A 17 -6.90 -1.95 7.11
CA ILE A 17 -5.92 -1.21 6.30
C ILE A 17 -5.17 -2.14 5.36
N PHE A 18 -4.69 -3.27 5.88
CA PHE A 18 -3.98 -4.28 5.09
C PHE A 18 -4.85 -4.82 3.96
N MET A 19 -6.11 -5.17 4.25
CA MET A 19 -7.06 -5.66 3.24
C MET A 19 -7.38 -4.62 2.18
N ILE A 20 -7.54 -3.35 2.55
CA ILE A 20 -7.77 -2.25 1.61
C ILE A 20 -6.57 -2.10 0.66
N VAL A 21 -5.36 -2.02 1.21
CA VAL A 21 -4.13 -1.89 0.41
C VAL A 21 -3.94 -3.11 -0.49
N MET A 22 -4.12 -4.32 0.03
CA MET A 22 -4.05 -5.55 -0.74
C MET A 22 -5.09 -5.55 -1.87
N GLY A 23 -6.34 -5.16 -1.58
CA GLY A 23 -7.42 -5.07 -2.56
C GLY A 23 -7.13 -4.06 -3.67
N LEU A 24 -6.57 -2.90 -3.33
CA LEU A 24 -6.12 -1.91 -4.31
C LEU A 24 -5.02 -2.46 -5.23
N LEU A 25 -4.05 -3.19 -4.67
CA LEU A 25 -2.98 -3.83 -5.45
C LEU A 25 -3.53 -4.94 -6.37
N TYR A 26 -4.49 -5.74 -5.90
CA TYR A 26 -5.19 -6.71 -6.76
C TYR A 26 -5.98 -6.05 -7.88
N ALA A 27 -6.72 -4.97 -7.58
CA ALA A 27 -7.44 -4.21 -8.60
C ALA A 27 -6.48 -3.65 -9.66
N MET A 28 -5.34 -3.11 -9.24
CA MET A 28 -4.29 -2.66 -10.16
C MET A 28 -3.71 -3.83 -10.98
N ALA A 29 -3.47 -4.98 -10.37
CA ALA A 29 -2.99 -6.18 -11.05
C ALA A 29 -3.94 -6.62 -12.18
N ILE A 30 -5.25 -6.61 -11.90
CA ILE A 30 -6.29 -6.91 -12.90
C ILE A 30 -6.26 -5.89 -14.05
N VAL A 31 -6.17 -4.59 -13.74
CA VAL A 31 -6.17 -3.52 -14.77
C VAL A 31 -4.93 -3.56 -15.65
N ILE A 32 -3.76 -3.83 -15.07
CA ILE A 32 -2.47 -3.83 -15.79
C ILE A 32 -2.25 -5.17 -16.53
N GLY A 33 -2.92 -6.25 -16.10
CA GLY A 33 -2.81 -7.57 -16.71
C GLY A 33 -1.58 -8.36 -16.24
N PHE A 34 -1.10 -8.09 -15.02
CA PHE A 34 0.06 -8.74 -14.41
C PHE A 34 -0.32 -9.39 -13.08
N SER A 35 0.50 -10.32 -12.59
CA SER A 35 0.29 -10.93 -11.27
C SER A 35 0.31 -9.90 -10.12
N TYR A 36 -0.42 -10.20 -9.04
CA TYR A 36 -0.38 -9.42 -7.80
C TYR A 36 1.04 -9.22 -7.28
N LYS A 37 1.89 -10.26 -7.35
CA LYS A 37 3.28 -10.21 -6.90
C LYS A 37 4.07 -9.17 -7.73
N ALA A 38 3.93 -9.17 -9.05
CA ALA A 38 4.57 -8.19 -9.92
C ALA A 38 4.12 -6.75 -9.64
N VAL A 39 2.82 -6.53 -9.47
CA VAL A 39 2.29 -5.20 -9.14
C VAL A 39 2.72 -4.74 -7.75
N ASN A 40 2.75 -5.64 -6.77
CA ASN A 40 3.23 -5.34 -5.42
C ASN A 40 4.69 -4.88 -5.45
N ILE A 41 5.56 -5.64 -6.12
CA ILE A 41 6.97 -5.28 -6.32
C ILE A 41 7.10 -3.94 -7.06
N TYR A 42 6.38 -3.74 -8.15
CA TYR A 42 6.36 -2.48 -8.89
C TYR A 42 6.00 -1.30 -7.96
N CYS A 43 4.91 -1.41 -7.20
CA CYS A 43 4.44 -0.33 -6.34
C CYS A 43 5.47 0.07 -5.28
N TYR A 44 6.05 -0.90 -4.58
CA TYR A 44 6.94 -0.61 -3.45
C TYR A 44 8.39 -0.33 -3.85
N PHE A 45 8.91 -0.97 -4.90
CA PHE A 45 10.32 -0.85 -5.29
C PHE A 45 10.57 0.08 -6.47
N VAL A 46 9.54 0.42 -7.24
CA VAL A 46 9.68 1.29 -8.43
C VAL A 46 8.84 2.56 -8.28
N LEU A 47 7.52 2.41 -8.13
CA LEU A 47 6.60 3.54 -8.12
C LEU A 47 6.82 4.44 -6.90
N PHE A 48 6.92 3.86 -5.70
CA PHE A 48 7.14 4.62 -4.47
C PHE A 48 8.46 5.42 -4.45
N PRO A 49 9.62 4.84 -4.81
CA PRO A 49 10.84 5.64 -4.97
C PRO A 49 10.70 6.72 -6.06
N ALA A 50 10.10 6.39 -7.21
CA ALA A 50 9.93 7.31 -8.32
C ALA A 50 9.03 8.51 -7.98
N SER A 51 7.96 8.32 -7.23
CA SER A 51 7.09 9.40 -6.78
C SER A 51 7.77 10.30 -5.75
N LEU A 52 8.64 9.77 -4.88
CA LEU A 52 9.46 10.59 -3.98
C LEU A 52 10.43 11.51 -4.74
N LEU A 53 10.99 11.05 -5.86
CA LEU A 53 11.87 11.85 -6.71
C LEU A 53 11.17 13.11 -7.26
N LEU A 54 9.84 13.13 -7.36
CA LEU A 54 9.08 14.33 -7.77
C LEU A 54 9.22 15.49 -6.79
N PHE A 55 9.42 15.21 -5.50
CA PHE A 55 9.60 16.23 -4.46
C PHE A 55 11.04 16.77 -4.48
N VAL A 56 12.00 15.91 -4.77
CA VAL A 56 13.44 16.23 -4.79
C VAL A 56 13.81 17.03 -6.05
N PHE A 57 13.41 16.56 -7.23
CA PHE A 57 13.82 17.21 -8.48
C PHE A 57 13.12 18.57 -8.69
N LYS A 58 13.91 19.54 -9.15
CA LYS A 58 13.44 20.89 -9.52
C LYS A 58 13.20 21.04 -11.03
N SER A 59 13.53 20.03 -11.84
CA SER A 59 13.36 20.06 -13.30
C SER A 59 11.89 20.03 -13.72
N LYS A 60 11.55 20.72 -14.82
CA LYS A 60 10.22 20.68 -15.44
C LYS A 60 9.84 19.29 -15.98
N TYR A 61 10.83 18.47 -16.32
CA TYR A 61 10.63 17.11 -16.86
C TYR A 61 10.45 16.04 -15.78
N LYS A 62 10.51 16.40 -14.49
CA LYS A 62 10.41 15.42 -13.39
C LYS A 62 9.10 14.62 -13.44
N TYR A 63 8.02 15.21 -13.95
CA TYR A 63 6.73 14.51 -14.06
C TYR A 63 6.74 13.37 -15.07
N LEU A 64 7.72 13.33 -15.99
CA LEU A 64 7.92 12.19 -16.90
C LEU A 64 8.43 10.94 -16.17
N ILE A 65 8.94 11.08 -14.93
CA ILE A 65 9.43 9.94 -14.15
C ILE A 65 8.31 8.92 -13.91
N LEU A 66 7.08 9.36 -13.61
CA LEU A 66 5.95 8.46 -13.34
C LEU A 66 5.52 7.62 -14.56
N PRO A 67 5.26 8.18 -15.76
CA PRO A 67 4.94 7.34 -16.91
C PRO A 67 6.12 6.43 -17.31
N LEU A 68 7.37 6.85 -17.08
CA LEU A 68 8.53 6.02 -17.36
C LEU A 68 8.64 4.78 -16.47
N THR A 69 8.06 4.77 -15.27
CA THR A 69 8.10 3.57 -14.42
C THR A 69 7.36 2.39 -15.04
N PHE A 70 6.39 2.62 -15.93
CA PHE A 70 5.69 1.55 -16.64
C PHE A 70 6.60 0.71 -17.55
N LEU A 71 7.78 1.21 -17.92
CA LEU A 71 8.79 0.42 -18.63
C LEU A 71 9.23 -0.82 -17.81
N PHE A 72 9.02 -0.83 -16.49
CA PHE A 72 9.20 -2.00 -15.64
C PHE A 72 8.48 -3.24 -16.19
N PHE A 73 7.25 -3.08 -16.67
CA PHE A 73 6.44 -4.18 -17.17
C PHE A 73 6.87 -4.69 -18.55
N LEU A 74 7.77 -3.97 -19.24
CA LEU A 74 8.34 -4.40 -20.52
C LEU A 74 9.59 -5.26 -20.35
N ILE A 75 10.09 -5.45 -19.12
CA ILE A 75 11.26 -6.27 -18.84
C ILE A 75 10.89 -7.75 -19.08
N PRO A 76 11.61 -8.46 -19.98
CA PRO A 76 11.34 -9.87 -20.22
C PRO A 76 11.51 -10.70 -18.94
N GLY A 77 10.56 -11.58 -18.64
CA GLY A 77 10.59 -12.44 -17.45
C GLY A 77 10.31 -11.73 -16.13
N ILE A 78 9.82 -10.48 -16.15
CA ILE A 78 9.60 -9.70 -14.93
C ILE A 78 8.64 -10.36 -13.95
N GLU A 79 7.69 -11.16 -14.42
CA GLU A 79 6.79 -11.91 -13.54
C GLU A 79 7.57 -12.91 -12.68
N ASP A 80 8.42 -13.74 -13.28
CA ASP A 80 9.23 -14.73 -12.57
C ASP A 80 10.17 -14.08 -11.55
N TYR A 81 10.85 -12.99 -11.95
CA TYR A 81 11.69 -12.22 -11.04
C TYR A 81 10.90 -11.61 -9.89
N SER A 82 9.69 -11.11 -10.17
CA SER A 82 8.82 -10.53 -9.16
C SER A 82 8.30 -11.57 -8.17
N VAL A 83 8.10 -12.82 -8.59
CA VAL A 83 7.77 -13.91 -7.66
C VAL A 83 8.90 -14.08 -6.64
N VAL A 84 10.13 -14.18 -7.10
CA VAL A 84 11.31 -14.37 -6.25
C VAL A 84 11.49 -13.18 -5.29
N TRP A 85 11.41 -11.94 -5.80
CA TRP A 85 11.55 -10.75 -4.96
C TRP A 85 10.42 -10.59 -3.95
N PHE A 86 9.19 -10.95 -4.35
CA PHE A 86 8.06 -10.93 -3.45
C PHE A 86 8.24 -11.93 -2.31
N ASP A 87 8.72 -13.14 -2.61
CA ASP A 87 8.95 -14.16 -1.59
C ASP A 87 10.05 -13.71 -0.61
N TYR A 88 11.12 -13.06 -1.08
CA TYR A 88 12.11 -12.43 -0.20
C TYR A 88 11.52 -11.32 0.67
N ALA A 89 10.65 -10.47 0.11
CA ALA A 89 9.96 -9.43 0.87
C ALA A 89 9.05 -10.02 1.95
N VAL A 90 8.33 -11.12 1.65
CA VAL A 90 7.51 -11.85 2.63
C VAL A 90 8.38 -12.44 3.74
N VAL A 91 9.51 -13.06 3.41
CA VAL A 91 10.46 -13.57 4.42
C VAL A 91 10.94 -12.43 5.32
N PHE A 92 11.37 -11.32 4.73
CA PHE A 92 11.79 -10.13 5.48
C PHE A 92 10.71 -9.62 6.44
N LEU A 93 9.46 -9.51 5.96
CA LEU A 93 8.34 -9.04 6.78
C LEU A 93 8.01 -9.98 7.93
N ASN A 94 8.07 -11.30 7.71
CA ASN A 94 7.88 -12.28 8.77
C ASN A 94 9.03 -12.21 9.78
N SER A 95 10.28 -12.15 9.34
CA SER A 95 11.43 -11.98 10.24
C SER A 95 11.35 -10.69 11.06
N TYR A 96 10.91 -9.59 10.44
CA TYR A 96 10.65 -8.34 11.17
C TYR A 96 9.53 -8.54 12.20
N ALA A 97 8.42 -9.17 11.81
CA ALA A 97 7.32 -9.45 12.73
C ALA A 97 7.79 -10.28 13.94
N ASP A 98 8.60 -11.31 13.71
CA ASP A 98 9.14 -12.18 14.76
C ASP A 98 10.03 -11.41 15.74
N VAL A 99 10.91 -10.52 15.25
CA VAL A 99 11.78 -9.68 16.10
C VAL A 99 10.96 -8.80 17.05
N PHE A 100 9.79 -8.34 16.62
CA PHE A 100 8.92 -7.45 17.40
C PHE A 100 7.75 -8.18 18.07
N ASN A 101 7.73 -9.52 18.12
CA ASN A 101 6.62 -10.33 18.62
C ASN A 101 5.26 -9.92 18.02
N SER A 102 5.25 -9.65 16.72
CA SER A 102 4.09 -9.17 15.96
C SER A 102 3.63 -10.24 14.96
N ASN A 103 2.84 -9.84 13.96
CA ASN A 103 2.45 -10.71 12.86
C ASN A 103 2.70 -10.03 11.51
N TYR A 104 2.62 -10.82 10.44
CA TYR A 104 2.83 -10.36 9.07
C TYR A 104 1.95 -9.17 8.66
N ILE A 105 0.68 -9.15 9.06
CA ILE A 105 -0.26 -8.05 8.74
C ILE A 105 0.24 -6.76 9.38
N ASN A 106 0.56 -6.80 10.67
CA ASN A 106 1.03 -5.65 11.40
C ASN A 106 2.34 -5.13 10.82
N ALA A 107 3.32 -6.01 10.60
CA ALA A 107 4.59 -5.65 9.97
C ALA A 107 4.39 -4.99 8.59
N SER A 108 3.47 -5.52 7.78
CA SER A 108 3.13 -4.96 6.48
C SER A 108 2.53 -3.56 6.61
N VAL A 109 1.58 -3.33 7.52
CA VAL A 109 0.99 -1.99 7.73
C VAL A 109 2.03 -1.00 8.23
N TYR A 110 2.89 -1.39 9.18
CA TYR A 110 3.95 -0.51 9.67
C TYR A 110 4.91 -0.10 8.55
N LEU A 111 5.46 -1.07 7.83
CA LEU A 111 6.54 -0.82 6.88
C LEU A 111 6.06 -0.34 5.52
N CYS A 112 4.89 -0.80 5.06
CA CYS A 112 4.39 -0.51 3.71
C CYS A 112 3.33 0.58 3.68
N VAL A 113 2.84 1.05 4.84
CA VAL A 113 1.83 2.14 4.91
C VAL A 113 2.32 3.27 5.79
N LEU A 114 2.61 2.99 7.07
CA LEU A 114 2.94 4.04 8.03
C LEU A 114 4.30 4.69 7.76
N VAL A 115 5.35 3.90 7.50
CA VAL A 115 6.67 4.43 7.15
C VAL A 115 6.63 5.28 5.86
N PRO A 116 6.04 4.81 4.73
CA PRO A 116 5.81 5.64 3.55
C PRO A 116 5.05 6.92 3.85
N ALA A 117 3.97 6.87 4.65
CA ALA A 117 3.18 8.04 4.99
C ALA A 117 4.01 9.09 5.77
N LEU A 118 4.88 8.65 6.68
CA LEU A 118 5.81 9.53 7.40
C LEU A 118 6.84 10.17 6.45
N ILE A 119 7.41 9.39 5.53
CA ILE A 119 8.37 9.90 4.53
C ILE A 119 7.70 10.94 3.62
N TYR A 120 6.49 10.68 3.12
CA TYR A 120 5.75 11.66 2.31
C TYR A 120 5.39 12.90 3.11
N SER A 121 4.96 12.75 4.36
CA SER A 121 4.65 13.88 5.24
C SER A 121 5.86 14.82 5.37
N PHE A 122 7.04 14.24 5.62
CA PHE A 122 8.28 15.00 5.67
C PHE A 122 8.64 15.65 4.33
N ALA A 123 8.53 14.91 3.22
CA ALA A 123 8.81 15.43 1.88
C ALA A 123 7.90 16.59 1.48
N ILE A 124 6.60 16.48 1.78
CA ILE A 124 5.60 17.54 1.54
C ILE A 124 5.94 18.78 2.37
N TYR A 125 6.18 18.61 3.67
CA TYR A 125 6.55 19.73 4.55
C TYR A 125 7.80 20.45 4.04
N LYS A 126 8.86 19.69 3.69
CA LYS A 126 10.11 20.26 3.19
C LYS A 126 9.94 20.97 1.84
N ARG A 127 9.07 20.46 0.96
CA ARG A 127 8.93 20.99 -0.41
C ARG A 127 7.97 22.17 -0.50
N PHE A 128 6.86 22.11 0.23
CA PHE A 128 5.74 23.05 0.09
C PHE A 128 5.51 23.93 1.33
N GLY A 129 6.24 23.66 2.42
CA GLY A 129 6.14 24.42 3.66
C GLY A 129 4.93 24.04 4.52
N TRP A 130 4.82 24.72 5.66
CA TRP A 130 3.85 24.42 6.71
C TRP A 130 2.39 24.63 6.30
N GLU A 131 2.10 25.67 5.50
CA GLU A 131 0.72 26.01 5.12
C GLU A 131 0.08 24.91 4.27
N VAL A 132 0.78 24.44 3.24
CA VAL A 132 0.29 23.33 2.38
C VAL A 132 0.25 22.02 3.17
N PHE A 133 1.25 21.77 4.02
CA PHE A 133 1.29 20.58 4.87
C PHE A 133 0.05 20.48 5.77
N LYS A 134 -0.34 21.57 6.47
CA LYS A 134 -1.55 21.60 7.31
C LYS A 134 -2.81 21.26 6.52
N ILE A 135 -2.96 21.80 5.31
CA ILE A 135 -4.14 21.53 4.47
C ILE A 135 -4.21 20.04 4.12
N ILE A 136 -3.11 19.47 3.62
CA ILE A 136 -3.04 18.05 3.26
C ILE A 136 -3.30 17.17 4.48
N SER A 137 -2.65 17.45 5.62
CA SER A 137 -2.87 16.72 6.86
C SER A 137 -4.32 16.83 7.35
N GLY A 138 -4.95 18.00 7.24
CA GLY A 138 -6.35 18.20 7.58
C GLY A 138 -7.28 17.34 6.72
N VAL A 139 -7.05 17.26 5.42
CA VAL A 139 -7.80 16.38 4.50
C VAL A 139 -7.60 14.91 4.87
N VAL A 140 -6.35 14.48 5.12
CA VAL A 140 -6.04 13.10 5.51
C VAL A 140 -6.75 12.74 6.83
N ILE A 141 -6.64 13.58 7.86
CA ILE A 141 -7.29 13.36 9.17
C ILE A 141 -8.81 13.34 9.01
N GLY A 142 -9.38 14.26 8.23
CA GLY A 142 -10.82 14.29 7.95
C GLY A 142 -11.30 13.02 7.26
N SER A 143 -10.57 12.53 6.26
CA SER A 143 -10.89 11.28 5.55
C SER A 143 -10.76 10.05 6.45
N ALA A 144 -9.74 10.01 7.33
CA ALA A 144 -9.57 8.95 8.30
C ALA A 144 -10.68 8.96 9.37
N ALA A 145 -11.09 10.14 9.83
CA ALA A 145 -12.21 10.28 10.76
C ALA A 145 -13.53 9.80 10.11
N LEU A 146 -13.77 10.19 8.85
CA LEU A 146 -14.93 9.71 8.10
C LEU A 146 -14.92 8.19 7.97
N TYR A 147 -13.76 7.59 7.63
CA TYR A 147 -13.58 6.14 7.58
C TYR A 147 -13.91 5.48 8.93
N LEU A 148 -13.35 5.99 10.02
CA LEU A 148 -13.55 5.43 11.37
C LEU A 148 -15.01 5.52 11.84
N LEU A 149 -15.75 6.56 11.42
CA LEU A 149 -17.15 6.73 11.79
C LEU A 149 -18.12 5.92 10.92
N THR A 150 -17.78 5.69 9.65
CA THR A 150 -18.74 5.14 8.67
C THR A 150 -18.39 3.73 8.20
N ILE A 151 -17.14 3.50 7.81
CA ILE A 151 -16.70 2.24 7.19
C ILE A 151 -16.21 1.27 8.25
N PHE A 152 -15.34 1.72 9.15
CA PHE A 152 -14.72 0.88 10.18
C PHE A 152 -15.71 0.00 10.97
N PRO A 153 -16.82 0.51 11.54
CA PRO A 153 -17.77 -0.30 12.29
C PRO A 153 -18.58 -1.27 11.40
N ASN A 154 -18.70 -0.98 10.11
CA ASN A 154 -19.50 -1.76 9.16
C ASN A 154 -18.65 -2.66 8.25
N PHE A 155 -17.32 -2.63 8.36
CA PHE A 155 -16.40 -3.31 7.46
C PHE A 155 -16.56 -4.83 7.53
N LYS A 156 -16.60 -5.40 8.73
CA LYS A 156 -16.76 -6.84 8.93
C LYS A 156 -18.14 -7.35 8.48
N PRO A 157 -19.28 -6.75 8.91
CA PRO A 157 -20.59 -7.12 8.38
C PRO A 157 -20.67 -7.04 6.86
N PHE A 158 -20.06 -6.01 6.25
CA PHE A 158 -19.98 -5.88 4.80
C PHE A 158 -19.18 -7.02 4.15
N LEU A 159 -18.03 -7.37 4.73
CA LEU A 159 -17.20 -8.48 4.23
C LEU A 159 -17.94 -9.82 4.32
N GLU A 160 -18.60 -10.10 5.44
CA GLU A 160 -19.42 -11.30 5.63
C GLU A 160 -20.55 -11.39 4.60
N TYR A 161 -21.22 -10.27 4.33
CA TYR A 161 -22.24 -10.16 3.28
C TYR A 161 -21.68 -10.41 1.88
N CYS A 162 -20.51 -9.87 1.54
CA CYS A 162 -19.88 -10.12 0.25
C CYS A 162 -19.54 -11.61 0.06
N VAL A 163 -19.05 -12.27 1.11
CA VAL A 163 -18.67 -13.69 1.04
C VAL A 163 -19.90 -14.58 0.87
N SER A 164 -21.02 -14.25 1.52
CA SER A 164 -22.26 -15.04 1.37
C SER A 164 -22.90 -14.94 -0.02
N ILE A 165 -22.54 -13.94 -0.82
CA ILE A 165 -23.00 -13.83 -2.22
C ILE A 165 -22.13 -14.66 -3.18
N VAL A 166 -20.85 -14.84 -2.87
CA VAL A 166 -19.88 -15.51 -3.75
C VAL A 166 -19.89 -17.03 -3.55
N GLN A 167 -20.38 -17.53 -2.42
CA GLN A 167 -20.58 -18.95 -2.13
C GLN A 167 -21.90 -19.48 -2.68
#